data_AF-A0A8H6F976-F1
#
_entry.id   AF-A0A8H6F976-F1
#
_cell.length_a   1.000
_cell.length_b   1.000
_cell.length_c   1.000
_cell.angle_alpha   90.00
_cell.angle_beta   90.00
_cell.angle_gamma   90.00
#
_symmetry.space_group_name_H-M   'P 1'
#
loop_
_entity.id
_entity.type
_entity.pdbx_description
1 polymer ?
#
loop_
_entity_poly.entity_id
_entity_poly.type
_entity_poly.pdbx_seq_one_letter_code
_entity_poly.pdbx_strand_id
1 'polypeptide(L)'
;MTLTRATRLKFMKIVAFCGDLTQVWVQRLLTGLALSAYTPSVLQKSPAAIHAASEMTHVHNVITRGVNSFYLQAPNVRNPSDIKDFLHFVIVWGNLVDRHHETEEESIFPDLENFTGDKGLMQHSVEQHHAFHSGLQTLKNYASSTAPEDYSSDKRKSIIDGLGPTLQEHLVDEIDTMLTLKKFDSEGLMKVWKVSEAEARAKTRSTGASKASPTNRKPQRKTADSVL
;
A
#
# COMPACT_ATOMS: atom_id res chain seq x y z
N MET A 1 -43.68 11.72 27.69
CA MET A 1 -42.45 11.27 28.37
C MET A 1 -41.26 11.98 27.77
N THR A 2 -40.87 13.09 28.38
CA THR A 2 -39.81 13.99 27.90
C THR A 2 -38.50 13.61 28.59
N LEU A 3 -37.55 13.02 27.85
CA LEU A 3 -36.24 12.70 28.38
C LEU A 3 -35.44 13.98 28.66
N THR A 4 -34.84 14.05 29.85
CA THR A 4 -34.09 15.21 30.33
C THR A 4 -32.75 15.37 29.60
N ARG A 5 -32.24 16.61 29.60
CA ARG A 5 -31.01 17.06 28.92
C ARG A 5 -29.75 16.22 29.26
N ALA A 6 -29.76 15.52 30.39
CA ALA A 6 -28.69 14.62 30.83
C ALA A 6 -28.58 13.34 29.98
N THR A 7 -29.69 12.84 29.43
CA THR A 7 -29.70 11.60 28.62
C THR A 7 -29.21 11.85 27.19
N ARG A 8 -29.39 13.07 26.67
CA ARG A 8 -28.79 13.50 25.39
C ARG A 8 -27.26 13.60 25.45
N LEU A 9 -26.70 13.90 26.63
CA LEU A 9 -25.24 14.02 26.82
C LEU A 9 -24.52 12.67 26.90
N LYS A 10 -25.22 11.58 27.21
CA LYS A 10 -24.65 10.21 27.16
C LYS A 10 -24.67 9.62 25.76
N PHE A 11 -25.65 9.96 24.92
CA PHE A 11 -25.69 9.52 23.52
C PHE A 11 -24.69 10.28 22.63
N MET A 12 -24.34 11.52 22.97
CA MET A 12 -23.30 12.30 22.26
C MET A 12 -21.87 12.03 22.75
N LYS A 13 -21.66 11.12 23.72
CA LYS A 13 -20.31 10.69 24.15
C LYS A 13 -19.82 9.40 23.48
N ILE A 14 -20.58 8.85 22.53
CA ILE A 14 -20.13 7.71 21.68
C ILE A 14 -19.58 8.21 20.32
N VAL A 15 -19.73 9.49 19.99
CA VAL A 15 -19.20 10.08 18.72
C VAL A 15 -18.20 11.22 18.99
N ALA A 16 -17.58 11.21 20.17
CA ALA A 16 -16.43 12.04 20.47
C ALA A 16 -15.29 11.14 20.96
N PHE A 17 -14.84 10.24 20.07
CA PHE A 17 -13.44 9.84 20.12
C PHE A 17 -12.66 11.14 19.88
N CYS A 18 -12.05 11.66 20.94
CA CYS A 18 -11.10 12.76 20.86
C CYS A 18 -9.87 12.22 20.10
N GLY A 19 -10.02 12.06 18.79
CA GLY A 19 -8.93 11.82 17.87
C GLY A 19 -8.13 13.11 17.84
N ASP A 20 -6.91 13.01 18.34
CA ASP A 20 -5.89 14.03 18.16
C ASP A 20 -5.90 14.51 16.69
N LEU A 21 -5.96 15.83 16.47
CA LEU A 21 -6.00 16.46 15.14
C LEU A 21 -4.72 16.15 14.33
N THR A 22 -3.73 15.48 14.93
CA THR A 22 -2.52 14.94 14.28
C THR A 22 -2.76 13.66 13.46
N GLN A 23 -3.95 13.03 13.56
CA GLN A 23 -4.25 11.72 12.94
C GLN A 23 -5.24 11.82 11.76
N VAL A 24 -5.38 12.99 11.13
CA VAL A 24 -6.25 13.20 9.95
C VAL A 24 -5.86 12.26 8.79
N TRP A 25 -4.56 11.94 8.67
CA TRP A 25 -4.05 10.99 7.68
C TRP A 25 -4.48 9.54 7.99
N VAL A 26 -4.54 9.13 9.26
CA VAL A 26 -5.10 7.82 9.67
C VAL A 26 -6.56 7.73 9.26
N GLN A 27 -7.35 8.79 9.51
CA GLN A 27 -8.76 8.81 9.12
C GLN A 27 -8.96 8.74 7.59
N ARG A 28 -8.09 9.39 6.80
CA ARG A 28 -8.11 9.34 5.33
C ARG A 28 -7.63 8.01 4.75
N LEU A 29 -6.64 7.37 5.37
CA LEU A 29 -6.22 6.00 5.04
C LEU A 29 -7.30 4.98 5.40
N LEU A 30 -8.11 5.21 6.44
CA LEU A 30 -9.18 4.28 6.83
C LEU A 30 -10.36 4.24 5.86
N THR A 31 -10.60 5.31 5.09
CA THR A 31 -11.68 5.36 4.09
C THR A 31 -11.32 4.79 2.73
N GLY A 32 -10.02 4.58 2.45
CA GLY A 32 -9.53 4.18 1.14
C GLY A 32 -9.68 5.27 0.07
N LEU A 33 -9.01 5.09 -1.06
CA LEU A 33 -9.15 5.97 -2.22
C LEU A 33 -10.47 5.61 -2.92
N ALA A 34 -11.43 6.53 -2.89
CA ALA A 34 -12.71 6.36 -3.55
C ALA A 34 -12.75 7.18 -4.84
N LEU A 35 -12.74 6.49 -5.98
CA LEU A 35 -13.04 7.08 -7.29
C LEU A 35 -14.46 7.68 -7.38
N SER A 36 -15.32 7.43 -6.39
CA SER A 36 -16.70 7.94 -6.35
C SER A 36 -16.81 9.46 -6.21
N ALA A 37 -15.71 10.16 -5.96
CA ALA A 37 -15.65 11.62 -6.06
C ALA A 37 -15.80 12.13 -7.51
N TYR A 38 -15.68 11.26 -8.51
CA TYR A 38 -15.77 11.61 -9.93
C TYR A 38 -17.16 11.34 -10.51
N THR A 39 -17.77 12.37 -11.12
CA THR A 39 -19.11 12.30 -11.72
C THR A 39 -19.16 11.34 -12.93
N PRO A 40 -20.28 10.63 -13.18
CA PRO A 40 -20.43 9.69 -14.30
C PRO A 40 -20.14 10.28 -15.69
N SER A 41 -20.32 11.58 -15.90
CA SER A 41 -20.00 12.24 -17.18
C SER A 41 -18.49 12.39 -17.46
N VAL A 42 -17.67 12.39 -16.41
CA VAL A 42 -16.19 12.35 -16.50
C VAL A 42 -15.75 10.93 -16.84
N LEU A 43 -16.48 9.92 -16.35
CA LEU A 43 -16.18 8.50 -16.55
C LEU A 43 -16.42 8.02 -18.00
N GLN A 44 -17.04 8.81 -18.87
CA GLN A 44 -17.36 8.40 -20.24
C GLN A 44 -16.34 8.84 -21.31
N LYS A 45 -15.41 9.76 -20.99
CA LYS A 45 -14.55 10.40 -22.01
C LYS A 45 -13.21 9.69 -22.29
N SER A 46 -12.73 8.83 -21.39
CA SER A 46 -11.54 8.01 -21.64
C SER A 46 -11.54 6.75 -20.76
N PRO A 47 -12.07 5.63 -21.28
CA PRO A 47 -12.06 4.35 -20.57
C PRO A 47 -10.67 3.92 -20.09
N ALA A 48 -9.62 4.27 -20.82
CA ALA A 48 -8.25 3.89 -20.46
C ALA A 48 -7.67 4.68 -19.29
N ALA A 49 -7.89 6.00 -19.23
CA ALA A 49 -7.44 6.80 -18.09
C ALA A 49 -8.13 6.35 -16.79
N ILE A 50 -9.41 6.00 -16.87
CA ILE A 50 -10.17 5.47 -15.74
C ILE A 50 -9.67 4.08 -15.36
N HIS A 51 -9.36 3.23 -16.34
CA HIS A 51 -8.79 1.92 -16.08
C HIS A 51 -7.44 2.04 -15.36
N ALA A 52 -6.52 2.88 -15.87
CA ALA A 52 -5.23 3.15 -15.23
C ALA A 52 -5.38 3.66 -13.80
N ALA A 53 -6.21 4.69 -13.60
CA ALA A 53 -6.51 5.22 -12.26
C ALA A 53 -7.15 4.18 -11.34
N SER A 54 -7.99 3.29 -11.89
CA SER A 54 -8.61 2.19 -11.14
C SER A 54 -7.58 1.18 -10.70
N GLU A 55 -6.72 0.70 -11.60
CA GLU A 55 -5.65 -0.25 -11.26
C GLU A 55 -4.72 0.32 -10.17
N MET A 56 -4.30 1.58 -10.29
CA MET A 56 -3.52 2.27 -9.25
C MET A 56 -4.28 2.37 -7.93
N THR A 57 -5.56 2.75 -7.99
CA THR A 57 -6.42 2.79 -6.81
C THR A 57 -6.49 1.43 -6.11
N HIS A 58 -6.52 0.30 -6.83
CA HIS A 58 -6.58 -1.03 -6.22
C HIS A 58 -5.32 -1.35 -5.42
N VAL A 59 -4.13 -1.14 -6.00
CA VAL A 59 -2.86 -1.43 -5.30
C VAL A 59 -2.61 -0.44 -4.16
N HIS A 60 -2.93 0.85 -4.33
CA HIS A 60 -2.84 1.85 -3.26
C HIS A 60 -3.75 1.53 -2.09
N ASN A 61 -4.91 0.94 -2.38
CA ASN A 61 -5.84 0.44 -1.38
C ASN A 61 -5.29 -0.77 -0.59
N VAL A 62 -4.46 -1.62 -1.21
CA VAL A 62 -3.74 -2.69 -0.51
C VAL A 62 -2.66 -2.10 0.39
N ILE A 63 -1.86 -1.16 -0.11
CA ILE A 63 -0.82 -0.45 0.65
C ILE A 63 -1.42 0.19 1.89
N THR A 64 -2.48 0.98 1.69
CA THR A 64 -3.24 1.67 2.74
C THR A 64 -3.78 0.70 3.80
N ARG A 65 -4.38 -0.42 3.38
CA ARG A 65 -4.90 -1.45 4.30
C ARG A 65 -3.80 -2.09 5.12
N GLY A 66 -2.62 -2.29 4.54
CA GLY A 66 -1.45 -2.79 5.27
C GLY A 66 -1.06 -1.86 6.42
N VAL A 67 -0.93 -0.55 6.14
CA VAL A 67 -0.65 0.47 7.16
C VAL A 67 -1.69 0.42 8.26
N ASN A 68 -2.98 0.48 7.92
CA ASN A 68 -4.06 0.44 8.90
C ASN A 68 -3.99 -0.83 9.78
N SER A 69 -3.70 -1.98 9.17
CA SER A 69 -3.64 -3.26 9.87
C SER A 69 -2.55 -3.26 10.94
N PHE A 70 -1.30 -2.95 10.60
CA PHE A 70 -0.22 -2.94 11.59
C PHE A 70 -0.22 -1.69 12.47
N TYR A 71 -0.90 -0.61 12.09
CA TYR A 71 -1.07 0.55 12.96
C TYR A 71 -2.04 0.23 14.10
N LEU A 72 -3.20 -0.35 13.79
CA LEU A 72 -4.26 -0.66 14.75
C LEU A 72 -3.97 -1.90 15.61
N GLN A 73 -3.41 -2.96 15.01
CA GLN A 73 -3.25 -4.23 15.73
C GLN A 73 -2.03 -4.29 16.64
N ALA A 74 -1.06 -3.43 16.39
CA ALA A 74 0.20 -3.44 17.09
C ALA A 74 0.19 -3.42 18.62
N PRO A 75 -0.69 -2.65 19.31
CA PRO A 75 -0.78 -2.70 20.77
C PRO A 75 -1.33 -4.02 21.31
N ASN A 76 -1.92 -4.84 20.43
CA ASN A 76 -2.55 -6.12 20.78
C ASN A 76 -1.62 -7.31 20.56
N VAL A 77 -0.52 -7.14 19.81
CA VAL A 77 0.47 -8.20 19.56
C VAL A 77 1.44 -8.28 20.73
N ARG A 78 1.29 -9.31 21.58
CA ARG A 78 2.06 -9.44 22.84
C ARG A 78 2.87 -10.72 22.96
N ASN A 79 2.43 -11.82 22.34
CA ASN A 79 3.16 -13.07 22.41
C ASN A 79 4.43 -12.99 21.55
N PRO A 80 5.59 -13.47 22.01
CA PRO A 80 6.83 -13.38 21.22
C PRO A 80 6.75 -14.01 19.82
N SER A 81 6.01 -15.12 19.67
CA SER A 81 5.74 -15.73 18.36
C SER A 81 4.97 -14.80 17.44
N ASP A 82 3.92 -14.18 17.96
CA ASP A 82 3.04 -13.29 17.19
C ASP A 82 3.77 -12.01 16.82
N ILE A 83 4.65 -11.50 17.69
CA ILE A 83 5.52 -10.35 17.43
C ILE A 83 6.46 -10.66 16.26
N LYS A 84 7.07 -11.84 16.25
CA LYS A 84 7.95 -12.26 15.15
C LYS A 84 7.21 -12.29 13.81
N ASP A 85 6.03 -12.90 13.78
CA ASP A 85 5.20 -12.97 12.58
C ASP A 85 4.70 -11.58 12.15
N PHE A 86 4.36 -10.73 13.12
CA PHE A 86 3.96 -9.35 12.88
C PHE A 86 5.08 -8.49 12.28
N LEU A 87 6.31 -8.60 12.79
CA LEU A 87 7.48 -7.92 12.21
C LEU A 87 7.75 -8.43 10.79
N HIS A 88 7.60 -9.73 10.55
CA HIS A 88 7.72 -10.29 9.20
C HIS A 88 6.63 -9.73 8.25
N PHE A 89 5.39 -9.61 8.72
CA PHE A 89 4.31 -8.97 7.95
C PHE A 89 4.67 -7.53 7.56
N VAL A 90 5.24 -6.74 8.47
CA VAL A 90 5.69 -5.36 8.18
C VAL A 90 6.81 -5.34 7.12
N ILE A 91 7.75 -6.29 7.15
CA ILE A 91 8.80 -6.42 6.12
C ILE A 91 8.18 -6.73 4.75
N VAL A 92 7.27 -7.70 4.69
CA VAL A 92 6.60 -8.09 3.44
C VAL A 92 5.80 -6.93 2.86
N TRP A 93 5.08 -6.19 3.71
CA TRP A 93 4.40 -4.96 3.30
C TRP A 93 5.39 -3.92 2.76
N GLY A 94 6.51 -3.68 3.44
CA GLY A 94 7.50 -2.72 2.98
C GLY A 94 8.11 -3.10 1.62
N ASN A 95 8.35 -4.39 1.39
CA ASN A 95 8.82 -4.90 0.10
C ASN A 95 7.76 -4.78 -1.01
N LEU A 96 6.48 -4.92 -0.69
CA LEU A 96 5.39 -4.68 -1.63
C LEU A 96 5.40 -3.21 -2.09
N VAL A 97 5.55 -2.29 -1.15
CA VAL A 97 5.62 -0.85 -1.43
C VAL A 97 6.84 -0.52 -2.29
N ASP A 98 8.04 -0.99 -1.93
CA ASP A 98 9.24 -0.78 -2.78
C ASP A 98 9.01 -1.33 -4.19
N ARG A 99 8.50 -2.57 -4.31
CA ARG A 99 8.35 -3.22 -5.61
C ARG A 99 7.32 -2.53 -6.51
N HIS A 100 6.25 -2.02 -5.91
CA HIS A 100 5.22 -1.24 -6.61
C HIS A 100 5.86 -0.01 -7.28
N HIS A 101 6.52 0.83 -6.49
CA HIS A 101 7.12 2.07 -7.00
C HIS A 101 8.34 1.85 -7.91
N GLU A 102 9.16 0.82 -7.66
CA GLU A 102 10.23 0.41 -8.60
C GLU A 102 9.66 0.07 -9.97
N THR A 103 8.53 -0.64 -10.02
CA THR A 103 7.89 -1.04 -11.27
C THR A 103 7.34 0.16 -12.03
N GLU A 104 6.82 1.14 -11.31
CA GLU A 104 6.34 2.38 -11.89
C GLU A 104 7.46 3.16 -12.56
N GLU A 105 8.56 3.39 -11.86
CA GLU A 105 9.70 4.16 -12.38
C GLU A 105 10.47 3.42 -13.50
N GLU A 106 10.58 2.09 -13.42
CA GLU A 106 11.31 1.30 -14.43
C GLU A 106 10.52 1.06 -15.73
N SER A 107 9.18 1.09 -15.68
CA SER A 107 8.34 0.60 -16.77
C SER A 107 7.12 1.48 -17.02
N ILE A 108 6.22 1.65 -16.03
CA ILE A 108 4.93 2.31 -16.28
C ILE A 108 5.12 3.79 -16.65
N PHE A 109 5.88 4.56 -15.87
CA PHE A 109 6.06 5.99 -16.10
C PHE A 109 6.78 6.30 -17.42
N PRO A 110 7.92 5.66 -17.75
CA PRO A 110 8.57 5.87 -19.03
C PRO A 110 7.66 5.57 -20.23
N ASP A 111 6.87 4.50 -20.16
CA ASP A 111 5.96 4.12 -21.25
C ASP A 111 4.83 5.13 -21.44
N LEU A 112 4.27 5.66 -20.34
CA LEU A 112 3.29 6.72 -20.38
C LEU A 112 3.87 8.02 -20.97
N GLU A 113 5.07 8.43 -20.55
CA GLU A 113 5.73 9.63 -21.09
C GLU A 113 6.05 9.47 -22.59
N ASN A 114 6.53 8.30 -23.00
CA ASN A 114 6.80 8.00 -24.41
C ASN A 114 5.53 8.03 -25.27
N PHE A 115 4.43 7.47 -24.78
CA PHE A 115 3.14 7.47 -25.48
C PHE A 115 2.55 8.87 -25.62
N THR A 116 2.62 9.65 -24.54
CA THR A 116 2.02 10.98 -24.47
C THR A 116 2.87 12.05 -25.13
N GLY A 117 4.18 11.83 -25.22
CA GLY A 117 5.17 12.84 -25.61
C GLY A 117 5.41 13.92 -24.55
N ASP A 118 4.82 13.77 -23.36
CA ASP A 118 4.87 14.74 -22.26
C ASP A 118 5.96 14.32 -21.27
N LYS A 119 7.18 14.82 -21.48
CA LYS A 119 8.32 14.49 -20.61
C LYS A 119 8.12 15.08 -19.21
N GLY A 120 8.30 14.26 -18.19
CA GLY A 120 8.07 14.65 -16.80
C GLY A 120 6.59 14.62 -16.38
N LEU A 121 5.70 14.02 -17.18
CA LEU A 121 4.30 13.79 -16.80
C LEU A 121 4.18 13.12 -15.43
N MET A 122 5.10 12.23 -15.10
CA MET A 122 5.12 11.48 -13.84
C MET A 122 6.16 11.98 -12.83
N GLN A 123 6.82 13.10 -13.12
CA GLN A 123 7.91 13.62 -12.28
C GLN A 123 7.47 13.94 -10.85
N HIS A 124 6.23 14.44 -10.67
CA HIS A 124 5.66 14.68 -9.34
C HIS A 124 5.56 13.39 -8.51
N SER A 125 5.06 12.29 -9.10
CA SER A 125 5.04 10.98 -8.42
C SER A 125 6.44 10.54 -8.02
N VAL A 126 7.43 10.64 -8.92
CA VAL A 126 8.83 10.27 -8.64
C VAL A 126 9.42 11.08 -7.48
N GLU A 127 9.17 12.38 -7.42
CA GLU A 127 9.62 13.22 -6.31
C GLU A 127 8.99 12.80 -4.98
N GLN A 128 7.71 12.44 -5.01
CA GLN A 128 7.02 11.92 -3.82
C GLN A 128 7.53 10.53 -3.40
N HIS A 129 7.90 9.65 -4.35
CA HIS A 129 8.56 8.37 -4.05
C HIS A 129 9.83 8.58 -3.24
N HIS A 130 10.70 9.48 -3.73
CA HIS A 130 11.93 9.83 -3.03
C HIS A 130 11.66 10.42 -1.64
N ALA A 131 10.61 11.23 -1.49
CA ALA A 131 10.25 11.86 -0.23
C ALA A 131 9.90 10.84 0.86
N PHE A 132 9.08 9.82 0.55
CA PHE A 132 8.69 8.82 1.54
C PHE A 132 9.69 7.66 1.68
N HIS A 133 10.60 7.47 0.71
CA HIS A 133 11.51 6.31 0.66
C HIS A 133 12.32 6.10 1.95
N SER A 134 12.88 7.17 2.51
CA SER A 134 13.69 7.09 3.74
C SER A 134 12.86 6.61 4.96
N GLY A 135 11.60 7.04 5.07
CA GLY A 135 10.66 6.57 6.10
C GLY A 135 10.33 5.09 5.94
N LEU A 136 10.16 4.64 4.69
CA LEU A 136 9.90 3.24 4.37
C LEU A 136 11.10 2.35 4.75
N GLN A 137 12.32 2.75 4.41
CA GLN A 137 13.52 1.99 4.80
C GLN A 137 13.70 1.98 6.32
N THR A 138 13.38 3.08 7.01
CA THR A 138 13.39 3.12 8.49
C THR A 138 12.45 2.07 9.09
N LEU A 139 11.22 1.95 8.55
CA LEU A 139 10.26 0.94 9.00
C LEU A 139 10.76 -0.48 8.74
N LYS A 140 11.26 -0.75 7.54
CA LYS A 140 11.79 -2.07 7.17
C LYS A 140 12.98 -2.47 8.05
N ASN A 141 13.89 -1.53 8.29
CA ASN A 141 15.07 -1.76 9.15
C ASN A 141 14.66 -2.01 10.59
N TYR A 142 13.70 -1.26 11.12
CA TYR A 142 13.13 -1.55 12.43
C TYR A 142 12.56 -2.98 12.47
N ALA A 143 11.75 -3.35 11.49
CA ALA A 143 11.11 -4.66 11.46
C ALA A 143 12.11 -5.83 11.31
N SER A 144 13.20 -5.65 10.55
CA SER A 144 14.20 -6.70 10.31
C SER A 144 15.23 -6.87 11.43
N SER A 145 15.50 -5.81 12.20
CA SER A 145 16.53 -5.81 13.24
C SER A 145 15.98 -5.95 14.67
N THR A 146 14.66 -5.87 14.86
CA THR A 146 14.03 -5.95 16.18
C THR A 146 13.78 -7.40 16.58
N ALA A 147 14.33 -7.83 17.71
CA ALA A 147 13.96 -9.09 18.34
C ALA A 147 12.57 -8.97 19.02
N PRO A 148 11.80 -10.07 19.18
CA PRO A 148 10.47 -10.00 19.79
C PRO A 148 10.43 -9.34 21.18
N GLU A 149 11.47 -9.54 21.99
CA GLU A 149 11.65 -8.94 23.31
C GLU A 149 11.90 -7.42 23.28
N ASP A 150 12.43 -6.89 22.18
CA ASP A 150 12.74 -5.47 21.98
C ASP A 150 11.61 -4.73 21.24
N TYR A 151 10.54 -5.43 20.86
CA TYR A 151 9.44 -4.86 20.12
C TYR A 151 8.71 -3.79 20.94
N SER A 152 8.62 -2.59 20.37
CA SER A 152 7.85 -1.48 20.89
C SER A 152 6.77 -1.08 19.89
N SER A 153 5.50 -1.21 20.32
CA SER A 153 4.37 -0.71 19.54
C SER A 153 4.47 0.80 19.30
N ASP A 154 4.92 1.55 20.31
CA ASP A 154 5.02 3.02 20.25
C ASP A 154 6.14 3.48 19.32
N LYS A 155 7.31 2.83 19.36
CA LYS A 155 8.42 3.13 18.45
C LYS A 155 8.01 2.93 16.99
N ARG A 156 7.38 1.79 16.68
CA ARG A 156 6.87 1.54 15.32
C ARG A 156 5.79 2.56 14.94
N LYS A 157 4.86 2.88 15.85
CA LYS A 157 3.83 3.91 15.60
C LYS A 157 4.48 5.24 15.22
N SER A 158 5.51 5.68 15.95
CA SER A 158 6.24 6.92 15.66
C SER A 158 6.91 6.89 14.28
N ILE A 159 7.45 5.75 13.83
CA ILE A 159 8.01 5.61 12.48
C ILE A 159 6.91 5.80 11.43
N ILE A 160 5.74 5.19 11.64
CA ILE A 160 4.60 5.34 10.73
C ILE A 160 4.02 6.75 10.77
N ASP A 161 3.96 7.41 11.93
CA ASP A 161 3.51 8.79 12.03
C ASP A 161 4.42 9.74 11.21
N GLY A 162 5.71 9.40 11.04
CA GLY A 162 6.63 10.14 10.16
C GLY A 162 6.50 9.79 8.67
N LEU A 163 6.28 8.52 8.33
CA LEU A 163 6.12 8.03 6.94
C LEU A 163 4.73 8.36 6.34
N GLY A 164 3.70 8.27 7.17
CA GLY A 164 2.30 8.23 6.78
C GLY A 164 1.82 9.43 5.97
N PRO A 165 2.15 10.69 6.35
CA PRO A 165 1.69 11.86 5.62
C PRO A 165 2.16 11.89 4.17
N THR A 166 3.46 11.72 3.91
CA THR A 166 4.03 11.78 2.55
C THR A 166 3.59 10.60 1.68
N LEU A 167 3.47 9.40 2.28
CA LEU A 167 2.93 8.24 1.57
C LEU A 167 1.46 8.47 1.21
N GLN A 168 0.65 9.00 2.12
CA GLN A 168 -0.78 9.23 1.87
C GLN A 168 -1.02 10.30 0.79
N GLU A 169 -0.21 11.36 0.78
CA GLU A 169 -0.22 12.39 -0.26
C GLU A 169 0.06 11.79 -1.64
N HIS A 170 1.15 11.04 -1.76
CA HIS A 170 1.51 10.32 -2.98
C HIS A 170 0.37 9.43 -3.51
N LEU A 171 -0.16 8.57 -2.66
CA LEU A 171 -1.19 7.60 -3.07
C LEU A 171 -2.47 8.28 -3.58
N VAL A 172 -2.72 9.54 -3.22
CA VAL A 172 -3.84 10.36 -3.72
C VAL A 172 -3.47 11.08 -5.01
N ASP A 173 -2.38 11.85 -4.99
CA ASP A 173 -1.99 12.75 -6.08
C ASP A 173 -1.74 12.00 -7.39
N GLU A 174 -1.21 10.79 -7.29
CA GLU A 174 -0.99 9.95 -8.47
C GLU A 174 -2.29 9.55 -9.15
N ILE A 175 -3.37 9.28 -8.39
CA ILE A 175 -4.67 8.95 -8.98
C ILE A 175 -5.20 10.13 -9.78
N ASP A 176 -5.03 11.35 -9.27
CA ASP A 176 -5.43 12.56 -9.97
C ASP A 176 -4.59 12.74 -11.25
N THR A 177 -3.29 12.45 -11.18
CA THR A 177 -2.38 12.45 -12.34
C THR A 177 -2.83 11.43 -13.40
N MET A 178 -3.14 10.19 -13.01
CA MET A 178 -3.67 9.15 -13.91
C MET A 178 -4.96 9.60 -14.61
N LEU A 179 -5.85 10.31 -13.90
CA LEU A 179 -7.09 10.80 -14.48
C LEU A 179 -6.89 11.95 -15.47
N THR A 180 -5.76 12.66 -15.42
CA THR A 180 -5.42 13.66 -16.44
C THR A 180 -5.15 13.03 -17.82
N LEU A 181 -4.79 11.74 -17.87
CA LEU A 181 -4.53 11.00 -19.10
C LEU A 181 -5.75 10.92 -20.03
N LYS A 182 -6.94 11.29 -19.54
CA LYS A 182 -8.17 11.36 -20.33
C LYS A 182 -8.09 12.30 -21.54
N LYS A 183 -7.07 13.17 -21.59
CA LYS A 183 -6.79 14.07 -22.72
C LYS A 183 -6.14 13.36 -23.92
N PHE A 184 -5.63 12.14 -23.74
CA PHE A 184 -4.95 11.37 -24.79
C PHE A 184 -5.84 10.30 -25.42
N ASP A 185 -5.37 9.72 -26.53
CA ASP A 185 -6.06 8.64 -27.23
C ASP A 185 -6.26 7.42 -26.32
N SER A 186 -7.52 7.04 -26.10
CA SER A 186 -7.87 6.00 -25.15
C SER A 186 -7.47 4.60 -25.63
N GLU A 187 -7.49 4.32 -26.94
CA GLU A 187 -7.14 2.99 -27.44
C GLU A 187 -5.62 2.75 -27.31
N GLY A 188 -4.83 3.72 -27.77
CA GLY A 188 -3.37 3.73 -27.61
C GLY A 188 -2.96 3.65 -26.15
N LEU A 189 -3.57 4.45 -25.27
CA LEU A 189 -3.27 4.43 -23.83
C LEU A 189 -3.54 3.05 -23.22
N MET A 190 -4.68 2.44 -23.56
CA MET A 190 -5.02 1.09 -23.09
C MET A 190 -4.01 0.04 -23.55
N LYS A 191 -3.52 0.17 -24.80
CA LYS A 191 -2.52 -0.73 -25.34
C LYS A 191 -1.19 -0.60 -24.61
N VAL A 192 -0.73 0.63 -24.38
CA VAL A 192 0.50 0.90 -23.62
C VAL A 192 0.38 0.35 -22.21
N TRP A 193 -0.70 0.69 -21.49
CA TRP A 193 -0.95 0.21 -20.13
C TRP A 193 -0.83 -1.31 -20.00
N LYS A 194 -1.51 -2.06 -20.89
CA LYS A 194 -1.48 -3.53 -20.87
C LYS A 194 -0.10 -4.13 -21.14
N VAL A 195 0.71 -3.49 -21.99
CA VAL A 195 2.07 -3.93 -22.26
C VAL A 195 2.94 -3.71 -21.01
N SER A 196 2.92 -2.49 -20.47
CA SER A 196 3.71 -2.15 -19.29
C SER A 196 3.32 -3.00 -18.08
N GLU A 197 2.02 -3.28 -17.90
CA GLU A 197 1.51 -4.17 -16.85
C GLU A 197 1.98 -5.63 -17.03
N ALA A 198 1.98 -6.14 -18.27
CA ALA A 198 2.47 -7.50 -18.55
C ALA A 198 3.97 -7.64 -18.27
N GLU A 199 4.76 -6.64 -18.63
CA GLU A 199 6.20 -6.59 -18.36
C GLU A 199 6.49 -6.51 -16.85
N ALA A 200 5.78 -5.64 -16.14
CA ALA A 200 5.79 -5.55 -14.69
C ALA A 200 5.53 -6.90 -14.00
N ARG A 201 4.48 -7.62 -14.45
CA ARG A 201 4.12 -8.95 -13.96
C ARG A 201 5.20 -9.99 -14.25
N ALA A 202 5.82 -9.94 -15.43
CA ALA A 202 6.89 -10.86 -15.81
C ALA A 202 8.15 -10.67 -14.95
N LYS A 203 8.58 -9.42 -14.72
CA LYS A 203 9.72 -9.09 -13.86
C LYS A 203 9.49 -9.52 -12.40
N THR A 204 8.27 -9.38 -11.89
CA THR A 204 7.93 -9.80 -10.52
C THR A 204 7.99 -11.33 -10.36
N ARG A 205 7.62 -12.09 -11.41
CA ARG A 205 7.74 -13.56 -11.40
C ARG A 205 9.19 -14.04 -11.43
N SER A 206 10.05 -13.41 -12.24
CA SER A 206 11.46 -13.81 -12.35
C SER A 206 12.26 -13.51 -11.08
N THR A 207 12.00 -12.36 -10.44
CA THR A 207 12.63 -11.98 -9.17
C THR A 207 12.16 -12.85 -7.99
N GLY A 208 10.86 -13.18 -7.92
CA GLY A 208 10.31 -14.11 -6.91
C GLY A 208 10.84 -15.55 -7.04
N ALA A 209 11.04 -16.04 -8.27
CA ALA A 209 11.64 -17.36 -8.52
C ALA A 209 13.12 -17.43 -8.12
N SER A 210 13.86 -16.32 -8.24
CA SER A 210 15.29 -16.27 -7.87
C SER A 210 15.56 -16.25 -6.35
N LYS A 211 14.58 -15.84 -5.53
CA LYS A 211 14.70 -15.76 -4.06
C LYS A 211 14.13 -16.97 -3.31
N ALA A 212 13.42 -17.87 -3.99
CA ALA A 212 13.00 -19.14 -3.42
C ALA A 212 14.21 -20.09 -3.34
N SER A 213 14.93 -20.06 -2.21
CA SER A 213 15.94 -21.08 -1.91
C SER A 213 15.31 -22.48 -2.03
N PRO A 214 15.95 -23.44 -2.70
CA PRO A 214 15.40 -24.78 -2.83
C PRO A 214 15.31 -25.37 -1.42
N THR A 215 14.10 -25.43 -0.86
CA THR A 215 13.86 -26.11 0.40
C THR A 215 14.29 -27.56 0.21
N ASN A 216 15.41 -27.92 0.80
CA ASN A 216 15.94 -29.26 0.81
C ASN A 216 15.07 -30.13 1.73
N ARG A 217 13.83 -30.41 1.31
CA ARG A 217 13.04 -31.49 1.91
C ARG A 217 13.68 -32.79 1.47
N LYS A 218 14.58 -33.31 2.32
CA LYS A 218 14.98 -34.72 2.24
C LYS A 218 13.72 -35.57 2.19
N PRO A 219 13.61 -36.55 1.27
CA PRO A 219 12.48 -37.47 1.26
C PRO A 219 12.42 -38.19 2.60
N GLN A 220 11.25 -38.17 3.26
CA GLN A 220 11.01 -39.05 4.39
C GLN A 220 11.19 -40.49 3.89
N ARG A 221 12.19 -41.17 4.46
CA ARG A 221 12.50 -42.57 4.22
C ARG A 221 11.26 -43.35 4.64
N LYS A 222 10.60 -44.02 3.69
CA LYS A 222 9.60 -45.05 4.00
C LYS A 222 10.33 -46.15 4.78
N THR A 223 10.04 -46.27 6.07
CA THR A 223 10.37 -47.49 6.82
C THR A 223 9.24 -48.47 6.55
N ALA A 224 9.50 -49.40 5.64
CA ALA A 224 8.81 -50.68 5.59
C ALA A 224 9.61 -51.68 6.43
N ASP A 225 8.85 -52.63 7.00
CA ASP A 225 9.24 -53.89 7.63
C ASP A 225 9.70 -53.80 9.10
N SER A 226 9.37 -54.71 10.01
CA SER A 226 8.41 -55.82 10.15
C SER A 226 8.66 -56.42 11.56
N VAL A 227 7.74 -57.29 12.03
CA VAL A 227 7.90 -58.23 13.16
C VAL A 227 7.74 -57.68 14.59
N LEU A 228 6.53 -57.80 15.15
CA LEU A 228 6.11 -58.92 16.02
C LEU A 228 4.58 -59.04 15.99
#